data_AF-A0A5J4KBB4-F1
#
_entry.id   AF-A0A5J4KBB4-F1
#
_cell.length_a   1.000
_cell.length_b   1.000
_cell.length_c   1.000
_cell.angle_alpha   90.00
_cell.angle_beta   90.00
_cell.angle_gamma   90.00
#
_symmetry.space_group_name_H-M   'P 1'
#
loop_
_entity.id
_entity.type
_entity.pdbx_description
1 polymer ?
#
loop_
_entity_poly.entity_id
_entity_poly.type
_entity_poly.pdbx_seq_one_letter_code
_entity_poly.pdbx_strand_id
1 'polypeptide(L)'
;MLQQTQVDRVLPKYQQFLAAFPTLADLATASTAAVIDVWVPLGYNRRAISLQSIARQVLAEYDGRIPDTIEELLKLKGIGRYTAGAIACFAYHKQVATVDTNIRRVLHRVFLGLEHPEPKVNDAQMLVLAEQVLPAGQAYNWHQALMDMGATICNSGNPLCGKCPLQASCAAYAEMSQYSLFPSGTVLRQLRKVAEKKSNYQAQPFTSTNRYFRGRIVDLLRSLPHHQRIPLATLGPRLSQSLANRIMTGCRKSLMA
;
A
#
# COMPACT_ATOMS: atom_id res chain seq x y z
N MET A 1 4.97 -3.64 -5.12
CA MET A 1 5.63 -3.84 -3.81
C MET A 1 5.45 -2.67 -2.84
N LEU A 2 5.49 -1.42 -3.31
CA LEU A 2 5.42 -0.20 -2.48
C LEU A 2 4.10 0.05 -1.73
N GLN A 3 3.01 -0.66 -2.07
CA GLN A 3 1.75 -0.56 -1.33
C GLN A 3 1.96 -0.94 0.15
N GLN A 4 1.87 0.01 1.08
CA GLN A 4 2.06 -0.24 2.52
C GLN A 4 3.46 -0.81 2.88
N THR A 5 4.49 -0.53 2.08
CA THR A 5 5.86 -0.93 2.39
C THR A 5 6.82 0.18 1.97
N GLN A 6 7.72 0.58 2.88
CA GLN A 6 8.67 1.67 2.65
C GLN A 6 9.68 1.32 1.55
N VAL A 7 10.14 2.34 0.82
CA VAL A 7 11.04 2.21 -0.33
C VAL A 7 12.31 1.42 0.02
N ASP A 8 12.99 1.78 1.11
CA ASP A 8 14.25 1.14 1.54
C ASP A 8 14.10 -0.37 1.78
N ARG A 9 12.90 -0.82 2.18
CA ARG A 9 12.60 -2.25 2.36
C ARG A 9 12.26 -2.94 1.04
N VAL A 10 11.69 -2.20 0.10
CA VAL A 10 11.29 -2.72 -1.21
C VAL A 10 12.48 -2.86 -2.14
N LEU A 11 13.40 -1.89 -2.16
CA LEU A 11 14.48 -1.81 -3.15
C LEU A 11 15.30 -3.11 -3.31
N PRO A 12 15.91 -3.68 -2.25
CA PRO A 12 16.67 -4.93 -2.40
C PRO A 12 15.78 -6.10 -2.83
N LYS A 13 14.51 -6.08 -2.43
CA LYS A 13 13.56 -7.15 -2.73
C LYS A 13 13.03 -7.10 -4.14
N TYR A 14 12.86 -5.89 -4.68
CA TYR A 14 12.50 -5.66 -6.06
C TYR A 14 13.56 -6.24 -7.00
N GLN A 15 14.84 -5.97 -6.71
CA GLN A 15 15.97 -6.54 -7.47
C GLN A 15 15.99 -8.07 -7.42
N GLN A 16 15.87 -8.67 -6.23
CA GLN A 16 15.80 -10.13 -6.07
C GLN A 16 14.62 -10.73 -6.84
N PHE A 17 13.46 -10.08 -6.81
CA PHE A 17 12.25 -10.58 -7.46
C PHE A 17 12.36 -10.54 -8.98
N LEU A 18 12.92 -9.47 -9.55
CA LEU A 18 13.18 -9.39 -10.98
C LEU A 18 14.27 -10.37 -11.44
N ALA A 19 15.29 -10.63 -10.62
CA ALA A 19 16.29 -11.64 -10.94
C ALA A 19 15.69 -13.06 -10.94
N ALA A 20 14.78 -13.36 -10.01
CA ALA A 20 14.12 -14.67 -9.93
C ALA A 20 13.02 -14.85 -10.98
N PHE A 21 12.30 -13.77 -11.32
CA PHE A 21 11.19 -13.80 -12.28
C PHE A 21 11.33 -12.63 -13.28
N PRO A 22 12.23 -12.73 -14.27
CA PRO A 22 12.50 -11.64 -15.22
C PRO A 22 11.31 -11.29 -16.10
N THR A 23 10.48 -12.29 -16.46
CA THR A 23 9.31 -12.10 -17.32
C THR A 23 8.00 -12.50 -16.64
N LEU A 24 6.87 -12.08 -17.24
CA LEU A 24 5.56 -12.55 -16.80
C LEU A 24 5.41 -14.08 -16.92
N ALA A 25 6.04 -14.70 -17.92
CA ALA A 25 6.03 -16.15 -18.11
C ALA A 25 6.76 -16.86 -16.96
N ASP A 26 7.93 -16.37 -16.56
CA ASP A 26 8.68 -16.92 -15.42
C ASP A 26 7.86 -16.83 -14.13
N LEU A 27 7.21 -15.68 -13.90
CA LEU A 27 6.37 -15.48 -12.72
C LEU A 27 5.12 -16.39 -12.74
N ALA A 28 4.49 -16.53 -13.91
CA ALA A 28 3.26 -17.31 -14.06
C ALA A 28 3.47 -18.81 -13.88
N THR A 29 4.60 -19.33 -14.37
CA THR A 29 4.98 -20.75 -14.32
C THR A 29 5.59 -21.15 -12.97
N ALA A 30 6.20 -20.21 -12.25
CA ALA A 30 6.76 -20.47 -10.93
C ALA A 30 5.72 -21.05 -9.95
N SER A 31 6.19 -21.92 -9.03
CA SER A 31 5.33 -22.40 -7.96
C SER A 31 4.94 -21.24 -7.02
N THR A 32 3.71 -21.26 -6.49
CA THR A 32 3.26 -20.23 -5.53
C THR A 32 4.18 -20.16 -4.30
N ALA A 33 4.76 -21.30 -3.90
CA ALA A 33 5.74 -21.36 -2.81
C ALA A 33 7.00 -20.54 -3.14
N ALA A 34 7.61 -20.76 -4.31
CA ALA A 34 8.78 -20.01 -4.75
C ALA A 34 8.51 -18.50 -4.83
N VAL A 35 7.35 -18.09 -5.34
CA VAL A 35 6.96 -16.67 -5.38
C VAL A 35 6.84 -16.07 -3.98
N ILE A 36 6.25 -16.80 -3.03
CA ILE A 36 6.14 -16.35 -1.63
C ILE A 36 7.53 -16.28 -0.98
N ASP A 37 8.41 -17.25 -1.23
CA ASP A 37 9.77 -17.29 -0.69
C ASP A 37 10.58 -16.07 -1.12
N VAL A 38 10.51 -15.72 -2.41
CA VAL A 38 11.15 -14.52 -2.96
C VAL A 38 10.41 -13.24 -2.54
N TRP A 39 9.21 -13.29 -1.97
CA TRP A 39 8.48 -12.09 -1.47
C TRP A 39 8.78 -11.75 -0.01
N VAL A 40 9.03 -12.75 0.85
CA VAL A 40 9.34 -12.55 2.27
C VAL A 40 10.65 -11.76 2.44
N PRO A 41 10.73 -10.74 3.32
CA PRO A 41 9.83 -10.43 4.44
C PRO A 41 8.90 -9.23 4.24
N LEU A 42 8.57 -8.85 2.99
CA LEU A 42 7.71 -7.67 2.73
C LEU A 42 6.32 -7.75 3.39
N GLY A 43 5.89 -8.96 3.78
CA GLY A 43 4.57 -9.22 4.33
C GLY A 43 3.45 -9.04 3.32
N TYR A 44 2.22 -9.26 3.76
CA TYR A 44 1.04 -9.27 2.90
C TYR A 44 1.23 -10.18 1.66
N ASN A 45 1.61 -11.45 1.88
CA ASN A 45 1.96 -12.41 0.82
C ASN A 45 0.85 -12.60 -0.22
N ARG A 46 -0.41 -12.28 0.12
CA ARG A 46 -1.52 -12.21 -0.83
C ARG A 46 -1.21 -11.30 -2.02
N ARG A 47 -0.44 -10.22 -1.85
CA ARG A 47 0.00 -9.35 -2.94
C ARG A 47 0.91 -10.07 -3.94
N ALA A 48 1.78 -10.95 -3.46
CA ALA A 48 2.64 -11.78 -4.32
C ALA A 48 1.80 -12.76 -5.14
N ILE A 49 0.84 -13.42 -4.48
CA ILE A 49 -0.10 -14.36 -5.12
C ILE A 49 -0.97 -13.63 -6.15
N SER A 50 -1.48 -12.44 -5.82
CA SER A 50 -2.24 -11.60 -6.75
C SER A 50 -1.39 -11.17 -7.94
N LEU A 51 -0.13 -10.77 -7.73
CA LEU A 51 0.78 -10.41 -8.82
C LEU A 51 1.03 -11.60 -9.77
N GLN A 52 1.23 -12.81 -9.23
CA GLN A 52 1.31 -14.02 -10.03
C GLN A 52 0.02 -14.32 -10.79
N SER A 53 -1.15 -14.14 -10.16
CA SER A 53 -2.44 -14.31 -10.82
C SER A 53 -2.62 -13.32 -11.98
N ILE A 54 -2.16 -12.08 -11.83
CA ILE A 54 -2.19 -11.07 -12.90
C ILE A 54 -1.27 -11.51 -14.04
N ALA A 55 -0.06 -12.01 -13.76
CA ALA A 55 0.83 -12.51 -14.80
C ALA A 55 0.20 -13.65 -15.61
N ARG A 56 -0.46 -14.60 -14.95
CA ARG A 56 -1.21 -15.68 -15.62
C ARG A 56 -2.37 -15.14 -16.46
N GLN A 57 -3.13 -14.19 -15.94
CA GLN A 57 -4.25 -13.57 -16.65
C GLN A 57 -3.76 -12.84 -17.91
N VAL A 58 -2.69 -12.05 -17.80
CA VAL A 58 -2.10 -11.31 -18.92
C VAL A 58 -1.61 -12.24 -20.03
N LEU A 59 -1.01 -13.38 -19.68
CA LEU A 59 -0.59 -14.38 -20.67
C LEU A 59 -1.78 -15.05 -21.38
N ALA A 60 -2.87 -15.31 -20.66
CA ALA A 60 -4.03 -16.04 -21.18
C ALA A 60 -4.98 -15.16 -21.99
N GLU A 61 -5.17 -13.90 -21.59
CA GLU A 61 -6.24 -13.02 -22.10
C GLU A 61 -5.69 -11.83 -22.92
N TYR A 62 -4.39 -11.53 -22.82
CA TYR A 62 -3.79 -10.32 -23.42
C TYR A 62 -2.47 -10.60 -24.17
N ASP A 63 -2.25 -11.82 -24.65
CA ASP A 63 -1.06 -12.23 -25.41
C ASP A 63 0.27 -11.88 -24.73
N GLY A 64 0.30 -11.92 -23.40
CA GLY A 64 1.48 -11.60 -22.59
C GLY A 64 1.81 -10.10 -22.51
N ARG A 65 0.95 -9.22 -23.02
CA ARG A 65 1.11 -7.76 -22.95
C ARG A 65 0.15 -7.16 -21.93
N ILE A 66 0.68 -6.43 -20.95
CA ILE A 66 -0.15 -5.70 -20.00
C ILE A 66 -0.91 -4.61 -20.78
N PRO A 67 -2.24 -4.47 -20.67
CA PRO A 67 -2.96 -3.41 -21.38
C PRO A 67 -2.57 -2.02 -20.88
N ASP A 68 -2.73 -1.00 -21.72
CA ASP A 68 -2.30 0.38 -21.44
C ASP A 68 -3.44 1.37 -21.13
N THR A 69 -4.69 0.92 -21.18
CA THR A 69 -5.88 1.71 -20.85
C THR A 69 -6.37 1.43 -19.43
N ILE A 70 -7.00 2.42 -18.79
CA ILE A 70 -7.51 2.28 -17.43
C ILE A 70 -8.61 1.21 -17.37
N GLU A 71 -9.48 1.19 -18.38
CA GLU A 71 -10.62 0.31 -18.48
C GLU A 71 -10.18 -1.16 -18.53
N GLU A 72 -9.17 -1.49 -19.33
CA GLU A 72 -8.64 -2.86 -19.43
C GLU A 72 -7.81 -3.21 -18.19
N LEU A 73 -6.98 -2.29 -17.68
CA LEU A 73 -6.20 -2.51 -16.47
C LEU A 73 -7.08 -2.84 -15.25
N LEU A 74 -8.27 -2.24 -15.16
CA LEU A 74 -9.23 -2.52 -14.08
C LEU A 74 -9.86 -3.91 -14.17
N LYS A 75 -9.81 -4.59 -15.32
CA LYS A 75 -10.26 -5.99 -15.46
C LYS A 75 -9.27 -6.99 -14.88
N LEU A 76 -8.00 -6.59 -14.67
CA LEU A 76 -6.99 -7.45 -14.08
C LEU A 76 -7.23 -7.64 -12.58
N LYS A 77 -7.40 -8.89 -12.14
CA LYS A 77 -7.80 -9.20 -10.77
C LYS A 77 -6.75 -8.76 -9.74
N GLY A 78 -7.08 -7.76 -8.94
CA GLY A 78 -6.19 -7.19 -7.92
C GLY A 78 -5.58 -5.84 -8.30
N ILE A 79 -5.90 -5.32 -9.48
CA ILE A 79 -5.61 -3.94 -9.89
C ILE A 79 -6.81 -3.06 -9.54
N GLY A 80 -6.61 -2.10 -8.65
CA GLY A 80 -7.57 -1.02 -8.37
C GLY A 80 -7.22 0.26 -9.12
N ARG A 81 -8.07 1.28 -9.02
CA ARG A 81 -7.93 2.58 -9.73
C ARG A 81 -6.55 3.19 -9.61
N TYR A 82 -5.97 3.23 -8.41
CA TYR A 82 -4.62 3.76 -8.21
C TYR A 82 -3.57 3.00 -9.06
N THR A 83 -3.55 1.67 -8.96
CA THR A 83 -2.56 0.83 -9.66
C THR A 83 -2.75 0.90 -11.17
N ALA A 84 -4.00 0.93 -11.67
CA ALA A 84 -4.28 1.12 -13.08
C ALA A 84 -3.71 2.46 -13.59
N GLY A 85 -4.00 3.56 -12.87
CA GLY A 85 -3.45 4.88 -13.21
C GLY A 85 -1.92 4.93 -13.14
N ALA A 86 -1.32 4.26 -12.15
CA ALA A 86 0.13 4.20 -12.01
C ALA A 86 0.79 3.41 -13.16
N ILE A 87 0.20 2.29 -13.59
CA ILE A 87 0.72 1.53 -14.75
C ILE A 87 0.58 2.36 -16.03
N ALA A 88 -0.61 2.90 -16.31
CA ALA A 88 -0.85 3.72 -17.48
C ALA A 88 0.09 4.94 -17.54
N CYS A 89 0.29 5.63 -16.41
CA CYS A 89 1.18 6.79 -16.33
C CYS A 89 2.66 6.41 -16.43
N PHE A 90 3.17 5.49 -15.60
CA PHE A 90 4.61 5.24 -15.50
C PHE A 90 5.16 4.25 -16.52
N ALA A 91 4.39 3.23 -16.90
CA ALA A 91 4.85 2.24 -17.88
C ALA A 91 4.52 2.67 -19.31
N TYR A 92 3.38 3.34 -19.52
CA TYR A 92 2.86 3.70 -20.85
C TYR A 92 2.84 5.20 -21.12
N HIS A 93 3.36 6.03 -20.21
CA HIS A 93 3.43 7.49 -20.36
C HIS A 93 2.09 8.16 -20.71
N LYS A 94 0.96 7.56 -20.30
CA LYS A 94 -0.37 8.12 -20.55
C LYS A 94 -0.59 9.36 -19.70
N GLN A 95 -1.28 10.35 -20.28
CA GLN A 95 -1.69 11.57 -19.60
C GLN A 95 -2.93 11.29 -18.73
N VAL A 96 -2.73 10.63 -17.59
CA VAL A 96 -3.80 10.27 -16.64
C VAL A 96 -3.39 10.64 -15.23
N ALA A 97 -4.36 11.08 -14.42
CA ALA A 97 -4.14 11.31 -13.00
C ALA A 97 -4.30 10.01 -12.18
N THR A 98 -3.48 9.86 -11.15
CA THR A 98 -3.63 8.82 -10.12
C THR A 98 -3.27 9.39 -8.75
N VAL A 99 -3.95 8.92 -7.71
CA VAL A 99 -3.82 9.48 -6.37
C VAL A 99 -3.45 8.38 -5.38
N ASP A 100 -2.21 8.42 -4.89
CA ASP A 100 -1.78 7.64 -3.73
C ASP A 100 -1.96 8.45 -2.43
N THR A 101 -1.52 7.90 -1.29
CA THR A 101 -1.59 8.60 -0.01
C THR A 101 -0.71 9.85 0.09
N ASN A 102 0.39 9.91 -0.66
CA ASN A 102 1.30 11.07 -0.67
C ASN A 102 0.72 12.20 -1.52
N ILE A 103 0.33 11.90 -2.75
CA ILE A 103 -0.34 12.81 -3.69
C ILE A 103 -1.61 13.35 -3.04
N ARG A 104 -2.44 12.48 -2.44
CA ARG A 104 -3.67 12.90 -1.75
C ARG A 104 -3.38 13.98 -0.72
N ARG A 105 -2.41 13.73 0.18
CA ARG A 105 -2.07 14.65 1.27
C ARG A 105 -1.53 15.98 0.75
N VAL A 106 -0.68 15.92 -0.28
CA VAL A 106 -0.13 17.11 -0.93
C VAL A 106 -1.24 17.95 -1.54
N LEU A 107 -2.05 17.37 -2.43
CA LEU A 107 -3.11 18.08 -3.12
C LEU A 107 -4.15 18.62 -2.14
N HIS A 108 -4.54 17.82 -1.16
CA HIS A 108 -5.47 18.26 -0.13
C HIS A 108 -4.93 19.48 0.63
N ARG A 109 -3.69 19.42 1.12
CA ARG A 109 -3.10 20.55 1.87
C ARG A 109 -2.94 21.80 1.03
N VAL A 110 -2.52 21.65 -0.23
CA VAL A 110 -2.28 22.79 -1.12
C VAL A 110 -3.61 23.47 -1.49
N PHE A 111 -4.63 22.70 -1.88
CA PHE A 111 -5.86 23.25 -2.46
C PHE A 111 -7.03 23.35 -1.50
N LEU A 112 -7.11 22.49 -0.48
CA LEU A 112 -8.29 22.34 0.38
C LEU A 112 -8.03 22.70 1.85
N GLY A 113 -6.78 22.98 2.24
CA GLY A 113 -6.42 23.32 3.62
C GLY A 113 -6.11 22.11 4.49
N LEU A 114 -6.16 22.28 5.81
CA LEU A 114 -5.89 21.20 6.75
C LEU A 114 -6.91 20.06 6.60
N GLU A 115 -6.45 18.82 6.77
CA GLU A 115 -7.34 17.66 6.73
C GLU A 115 -8.25 17.68 7.96
N HIS A 116 -9.51 18.08 7.79
CA HIS A 116 -10.52 18.01 8.84
C HIS A 116 -11.18 16.62 8.88
N PRO A 117 -11.66 16.16 10.05
CA PRO A 117 -12.31 14.87 10.18
C PRO A 117 -13.58 14.75 9.32
N GLU A 118 -14.28 15.85 9.08
CA GLU A 118 -15.52 15.93 8.32
C GLU A 118 -15.66 17.32 7.65
N PRO A 119 -16.24 17.41 6.44
CA PRO A 119 -16.56 16.32 5.54
C PRO A 119 -15.30 15.74 4.87
N LYS A 120 -15.17 14.42 4.80
CA LYS A 120 -14.02 13.80 4.12
C LYS A 120 -14.17 13.85 2.61
N VAL A 121 -13.16 14.43 1.96
CA VAL A 121 -13.01 14.37 0.51
C VAL A 121 -12.73 12.93 0.09
N ASN A 122 -13.67 12.31 -0.63
CA ASN A 122 -13.55 10.92 -1.05
C ASN A 122 -12.52 10.74 -2.19
N ASP A 123 -12.22 9.49 -2.56
CA ASP A 123 -11.19 9.20 -3.57
C ASP A 123 -11.56 9.71 -4.97
N ALA A 124 -12.85 9.73 -5.32
CA ALA A 124 -13.32 10.25 -6.60
C ALA A 124 -13.14 11.78 -6.69
N GLN A 125 -13.48 12.51 -5.62
CA GLN A 125 -13.27 13.96 -5.55
C GLN A 125 -11.79 14.33 -5.61
N MET A 126 -10.92 13.58 -4.92
CA MET A 126 -9.48 13.80 -5.04
C MET A 126 -8.94 13.53 -6.43
N LEU A 127 -9.50 12.54 -7.13
CA LEU A 127 -9.10 12.25 -8.49
C LEU A 127 -9.52 13.36 -9.46
N VAL A 128 -10.75 13.88 -9.33
CA VAL A 128 -11.20 15.05 -10.11
C VAL A 128 -10.30 16.25 -9.87
N LEU A 129 -9.94 16.54 -8.61
CA LEU A 129 -8.97 17.60 -8.30
C LEU A 129 -7.62 17.34 -8.97
N ALA A 130 -7.10 16.12 -8.88
CA ALA A 130 -5.84 15.75 -9.51
C ALA A 130 -5.89 15.93 -11.04
N GLU A 131 -6.99 15.55 -11.70
CA GLU A 131 -7.20 15.73 -13.14
C GLU A 131 -7.22 17.22 -13.53
N GLN A 132 -7.83 18.08 -12.70
CA GLN A 132 -7.90 19.53 -12.96
C GLN A 132 -6.54 20.23 -12.87
N VAL A 133 -5.64 19.75 -11.99
CA VAL A 133 -4.35 20.40 -11.74
C VAL A 133 -3.17 19.70 -12.42
N LEU A 134 -3.44 18.62 -13.17
CA LEU A 134 -2.45 17.86 -13.92
C LEU A 134 -2.00 18.66 -15.16
N PRO A 135 -0.73 19.10 -15.26
CA PRO A 135 -0.28 19.84 -16.43
C PRO A 135 -0.25 18.93 -17.66
N ALA A 136 -0.73 19.45 -18.79
CA ALA A 136 -0.77 18.74 -20.06
C ALA A 136 0.62 18.22 -20.46
N GLY A 137 0.72 16.95 -20.83
CA GLY A 137 1.96 16.30 -21.24
C GLY A 137 2.97 16.04 -20.12
N GLN A 138 2.64 16.34 -18.87
CA GLN A 138 3.59 16.21 -17.74
C GLN A 138 3.21 15.15 -16.72
N ALA A 139 2.27 14.26 -17.02
CA ALA A 139 1.77 13.30 -16.03
C ALA A 139 2.89 12.52 -15.33
N TYR A 140 3.86 11.99 -16.08
CA TYR A 140 4.97 11.23 -15.50
C TYR A 140 5.75 12.04 -14.44
N ASN A 141 6.28 13.21 -14.82
CA ASN A 141 7.12 14.04 -13.95
C ASN A 141 6.32 14.64 -12.79
N TRP A 142 5.07 15.02 -13.05
CA TRP A 142 4.18 15.58 -12.05
C TRP A 142 3.90 14.58 -10.93
N HIS A 143 3.57 13.31 -11.25
CA HIS A 143 3.34 12.31 -10.22
C HIS A 143 4.62 11.97 -9.44
N GLN A 144 5.78 11.86 -10.12
CA GLN A 144 7.07 11.65 -9.44
C GLN A 144 7.34 12.78 -8.43
N ALA A 145 7.21 14.03 -8.86
CA ALA A 145 7.44 15.20 -8.01
C ALA A 145 6.50 15.24 -6.80
N LEU A 146 5.20 14.93 -6.98
CA LEU A 146 4.25 14.90 -5.87
C LEU A 146 4.49 13.74 -4.91
N MET A 147 4.89 12.56 -5.40
CA MET A 147 5.26 11.43 -4.55
C MET A 147 6.50 11.74 -3.71
N ASP A 148 7.55 12.27 -4.33
CA ASP A 148 8.79 12.65 -3.66
C ASP A 148 8.56 13.77 -2.64
N MET A 149 7.84 14.81 -3.04
CA MET A 149 7.49 15.91 -2.15
C MET A 149 6.63 15.43 -0.98
N GLY A 150 5.65 14.55 -1.22
CA GLY A 150 4.84 13.97 -0.16
C GLY A 150 5.67 13.13 0.80
N ALA A 151 6.62 12.33 0.29
CA ALA A 151 7.46 11.47 1.11
C ALA A 151 8.51 12.24 1.94
N THR A 152 9.10 13.31 1.38
CA THR A 152 10.30 13.96 1.95
C THR A 152 10.03 15.33 2.58
N ILE A 153 9.07 16.10 2.06
CA ILE A 153 8.79 17.49 2.49
C ILE A 153 7.44 17.55 3.20
N CYS A 154 6.36 17.29 2.48
CA CYS A 154 5.00 17.36 2.98
C CYS A 154 4.58 16.05 3.65
N ASN A 155 5.39 15.55 4.59
CA ASN A 155 5.11 14.29 5.29
C ASN A 155 3.90 14.42 6.25
N SER A 156 3.36 13.30 6.71
CA SER A 156 2.14 13.27 7.52
C SER A 156 2.32 13.81 8.95
N GLY A 157 3.54 13.74 9.51
CA GLY A 157 3.79 14.02 10.93
C GLY A 157 4.34 15.41 11.22
N ASN A 158 5.41 15.80 10.55
CA ASN A 158 6.10 17.09 10.72
C ASN A 158 6.57 17.62 9.35
N PRO A 159 5.68 18.25 8.56
CA PRO A 159 6.02 18.70 7.22
C PRO A 159 7.08 19.82 7.26
N LEU A 160 8.02 19.80 6.33
CA LEU A 160 9.11 20.77 6.22
C LEU A 160 8.66 22.00 5.42
N CYS A 161 7.63 22.71 5.90
CA CYS A 161 7.00 23.81 5.15
C CYS A 161 7.97 24.92 4.71
N GLY A 162 8.99 25.24 5.51
CA GLY A 162 10.01 26.24 5.14
C GLY A 162 10.93 25.83 3.98
N LYS A 163 10.89 24.56 3.55
CA LYS A 163 11.58 24.04 2.36
C LYS A 163 10.60 23.70 1.23
N CYS A 164 9.31 23.95 1.42
CA CYS A 164 8.28 23.55 0.46
C CYS A 164 8.19 24.58 -0.67
N PRO A 165 8.36 24.17 -1.95
CA PRO A 165 8.25 25.10 -3.08
C PRO A 165 6.82 25.64 -3.28
N LEU A 166 5.82 24.96 -2.71
CA LEU A 166 4.41 25.37 -2.78
C LEU A 166 3.96 26.18 -1.56
N GLN A 167 4.86 26.57 -0.66
CA GLN A 167 4.51 27.20 0.61
C GLN A 167 3.63 28.44 0.42
N ALA A 168 4.00 29.33 -0.51
CA ALA A 168 3.32 30.60 -0.74
C ALA A 168 1.87 30.43 -1.24
N SER A 169 1.57 29.32 -1.92
CA SER A 169 0.25 29.02 -2.50
C SER A 169 -0.49 27.93 -1.73
N CYS A 170 0.00 27.49 -0.59
CA CYS A 170 -0.56 26.36 0.15
C CYS A 170 -1.63 26.83 1.15
N ALA A 171 -2.89 26.45 0.91
CA ALA A 171 -4.01 26.78 1.78
C ALA A 171 -3.77 26.32 3.23
N ALA A 172 -3.27 25.10 3.43
CA ALA A 172 -2.96 24.56 4.75
C ALA A 172 -1.86 25.36 5.46
N TYR A 173 -0.87 25.89 4.73
CA TYR A 173 0.18 26.71 5.34
C TYR A 173 -0.36 28.07 5.77
N ALA A 174 -1.18 28.72 4.93
CA ALA A 174 -1.86 29.95 5.28
C ALA A 174 -2.74 29.76 6.54
N GLU A 175 -3.53 28.69 6.60
CA GLU A 175 -4.34 28.34 7.77
C GLU A 175 -3.48 28.10 9.03
N MET A 176 -2.39 27.32 8.94
CA MET A 176 -1.46 27.10 10.07
C MET A 176 -0.80 28.40 10.56
N SER A 177 -0.52 29.34 9.65
CA SER A 177 0.10 30.62 10.00
C SER A 177 -0.83 31.52 10.83
N GLN A 178 -2.15 31.45 10.62
CA GLN A 178 -3.14 32.18 11.40
C GLN A 178 -3.17 31.71 12.86
N TYR A 179 -3.01 30.40 13.10
CA TYR A 179 -2.92 29.86 14.45
C TYR A 179 -1.58 30.14 15.13
N SER A 180 -0.52 30.43 14.38
CA SER A 180 0.83 30.65 14.90
C SER A 180 1.03 32.02 15.56
N LEU A 181 0.04 32.93 15.49
CA LEU A 181 -0.02 34.13 16.33
C LEU A 181 -0.27 33.82 17.83
N PHE A 182 -0.60 32.56 18.16
CA PHE A 182 -0.63 32.04 19.53
C PHE A 182 0.23 30.75 19.60
N PRO A 183 1.52 30.85 19.97
CA PRO A 183 2.46 29.75 19.83
C PRO A 183 2.18 28.70 20.89
N SER A 184 1.51 27.62 20.50
CA SER A 184 1.51 26.39 21.27
C SER A 184 1.47 25.23 20.28
N GLY A 185 2.28 24.19 20.51
CA GLY A 185 2.39 22.97 19.68
C GLY A 185 1.08 22.15 19.53
N THR A 186 -0.05 22.78 19.81
CA THR A 186 -1.43 22.33 19.82
C THR A 186 -1.98 22.14 18.41
N VAL A 187 -1.59 22.99 17.44
CA VAL A 187 -2.02 22.87 16.02
C VAL A 187 -1.44 21.61 15.37
N LEU A 188 -0.13 21.38 15.53
CA LEU A 188 0.52 20.14 15.08
C LEU A 188 -0.05 18.90 15.79
N ARG A 189 -0.45 19.04 17.06
CA ARG A 189 -1.10 17.98 17.84
C ARG A 189 -2.54 17.72 17.38
N GLN A 190 -3.27 18.74 16.91
CA GLN A 190 -4.59 18.59 16.29
C GLN A 190 -4.50 17.87 14.94
N LEU A 191 -3.50 18.19 14.10
CA LEU A 191 -3.23 17.46 12.86
C LEU A 191 -2.90 15.98 13.12
N ARG A 192 -2.12 15.68 14.17
CA ARG A 192 -1.91 14.29 14.61
C ARG A 192 -3.19 13.61 15.08
N LYS A 193 -4.05 14.30 15.83
CA LYS A 193 -5.33 13.75 16.32
C LYS A 193 -6.29 13.37 15.18
N VAL A 194 -6.32 14.12 14.07
CA VAL A 194 -7.15 13.75 12.90
C VAL A 194 -6.63 12.49 12.23
N ALA A 195 -5.31 12.34 12.10
CA ALA A 195 -4.68 11.11 11.59
C ALA A 195 -4.87 9.91 12.53
N GLU A 196 -4.87 10.13 13.84
CA GLU A 196 -5.05 9.11 14.88
C GLU A 196 -6.51 8.67 15.08
N LYS A 197 -7.50 9.46 14.62
CA LYS A 197 -8.94 9.11 14.74
C LYS A 197 -9.38 7.96 13.83
N LYS A 198 -8.45 7.11 13.35
CA LYS A 198 -8.76 5.77 12.85
C LYS A 198 -8.90 4.81 14.03
N SER A 199 -10.14 4.73 14.51
CA SER A 199 -10.75 3.67 15.33
C SER A 199 -10.34 3.58 16.80
N ASN A 200 -11.31 3.19 17.64
CA ASN A 200 -11.13 2.61 18.98
C ASN A 200 -10.32 1.29 18.93
N TYR A 201 -9.19 1.28 18.24
CA TYR A 201 -8.29 0.13 18.18
C TYR A 201 -7.53 0.09 19.50
N GLN A 202 -7.99 -0.72 20.44
CA GLN A 202 -7.15 -1.13 21.55
C GLN A 202 -5.90 -1.75 20.95
N ALA A 203 -4.76 -1.08 21.09
CA ALA A 203 -3.49 -1.52 20.56
C ALA A 203 -3.12 -2.85 21.21
N GLN A 204 -3.46 -3.96 20.53
CA GLN A 204 -3.03 -5.27 20.97
C GLN A 204 -1.55 -5.45 20.64
N PRO A 205 -0.77 -6.15 21.50
CA PRO A 205 0.61 -6.48 21.20
C PRO A 205 0.74 -7.13 19.82
N PHE A 206 1.76 -6.78 19.04
CA PHE A 206 1.94 -7.35 17.70
C PHE A 206 1.89 -8.89 17.72
N THR A 207 2.44 -9.50 18.77
CA THR A 207 2.49 -10.94 19.04
C THR A 207 1.13 -11.62 19.22
N SER A 208 0.04 -10.88 19.42
CA SER A 208 -1.32 -11.44 19.49
C SER A 208 -2.12 -11.25 18.19
N THR A 209 -1.56 -10.56 17.19
CA THR A 209 -2.25 -10.25 15.93
C THR A 209 -2.25 -11.44 14.97
N ASN A 210 -3.28 -11.53 14.12
CA ASN A 210 -3.31 -12.49 13.00
C ASN A 210 -2.11 -12.32 12.06
N ARG A 211 -1.57 -11.10 11.95
CA ARG A 211 -0.38 -10.83 11.13
C ARG A 211 0.86 -11.54 11.67
N TYR A 212 1.07 -11.52 12.98
CA TYR A 212 2.19 -12.21 13.62
C TYR A 212 2.11 -13.72 13.40
N PHE A 213 0.96 -14.33 13.65
CA PHE A 213 0.81 -15.78 13.48
C PHE A 213 0.92 -16.23 12.03
N ARG A 214 0.40 -15.45 11.07
CA ARG A 214 0.61 -15.70 9.64
C ARG A 214 2.09 -15.71 9.26
N GLY A 215 2.87 -14.76 9.78
CA GLY A 215 4.31 -14.71 9.56
C GLY A 215 4.98 -16.01 10.02
N ARG A 216 4.73 -16.41 11.26
CA ARG A 216 5.30 -17.64 11.83
C ARG A 216 4.87 -18.92 11.12
N ILE A 217 3.62 -18.99 10.63
CA ILE A 217 3.17 -20.11 9.79
C ILE A 217 4.05 -20.21 8.55
N VAL A 218 4.28 -19.08 7.86
CA VAL A 218 5.11 -19.06 6.66
C VAL A 218 6.55 -19.42 7.01
N ASP A 219 7.14 -18.85 8.07
CA ASP A 219 8.51 -19.17 8.48
C ASP A 219 8.69 -20.66 8.80
N LEU A 220 7.74 -21.26 9.53
CA LEU A 220 7.75 -22.69 9.84
C LEU A 220 7.67 -23.53 8.56
N LEU A 221 6.72 -23.23 7.67
CA LEU A 221 6.55 -24.01 6.44
C LEU A 221 7.77 -23.92 5.52
N ARG A 222 8.49 -22.79 5.54
CA ARG A 222 9.73 -22.59 4.77
C ARG A 222 10.92 -23.35 5.31
N SER A 223 10.96 -23.62 6.62
CA SER A 223 12.03 -24.43 7.23
C SER A 223 11.92 -25.92 6.94
N LEU A 224 10.81 -26.37 6.32
CA LEU A 224 10.61 -27.78 6.03
C LEU A 224 11.28 -28.16 4.70
N PRO A 225 11.82 -29.38 4.60
CA PRO A 225 12.14 -30.01 3.33
C PRO A 225 11.04 -29.85 2.28
N HIS A 226 11.44 -29.68 1.02
CA HIS A 226 10.51 -29.60 -0.10
C HIS A 226 9.56 -30.81 -0.12
N HIS A 227 8.29 -30.55 -0.45
CA HIS A 227 7.19 -31.52 -0.47
C HIS A 227 6.73 -32.10 0.88
N GLN A 228 7.35 -31.70 1.99
CA GLN A 228 6.87 -32.09 3.31
C GLN A 228 5.60 -31.31 3.67
N ARG A 229 4.62 -32.02 4.26
CA ARG A 229 3.35 -31.45 4.70
C ARG A 229 3.25 -31.54 6.22
N ILE A 230 2.65 -30.54 6.85
CA ILE A 230 2.31 -30.55 8.27
C ILE A 230 0.79 -30.59 8.41
N PRO A 231 0.23 -31.53 9.19
CA PRO A 231 -1.20 -31.53 9.51
C PRO A 231 -1.57 -30.25 10.25
N LEU A 232 -2.69 -29.61 9.86
CA LEU A 232 -3.14 -28.34 10.46
C LEU A 232 -3.29 -28.43 11.99
N ALA A 233 -3.71 -29.58 12.51
CA ALA A 233 -3.82 -29.85 13.94
C ALA A 233 -2.50 -29.70 14.71
N THR A 234 -1.36 -29.98 14.07
CA THR A 234 -0.02 -29.88 14.67
C THR A 234 0.61 -28.51 14.52
N LEU A 235 0.05 -27.66 13.67
CA LEU A 235 0.56 -26.32 13.37
C LEU A 235 0.40 -25.38 14.57
N GLY A 236 -0.78 -25.38 15.21
CA GLY A 236 -1.07 -24.53 16.36
C GLY A 236 -0.09 -24.69 17.53
N PRO A 237 0.11 -25.92 18.05
CA PRO A 237 1.04 -26.19 19.14
C PRO A 237 2.50 -25.78 18.84
N ARG A 238 2.94 -25.88 17.59
CA ARG A 238 4.30 -25.48 17.17
C ARG A 238 4.49 -23.96 17.08
N LEU A 239 3.41 -23.19 16.95
CA LEU A 239 3.45 -21.74 16.76
C LEU A 239 3.30 -20.97 18.06
N SER A 240 2.49 -21.44 19.01
CA SER A 240 2.49 -20.96 20.40
C SER A 240 1.57 -21.85 21.26
N GLN A 241 1.87 -21.96 22.56
CA GLN A 241 0.95 -22.59 23.52
C GLN A 241 -0.42 -21.86 23.59
N SER A 242 -0.45 -20.55 23.33
CA SER A 242 -1.69 -19.75 23.34
C SER A 242 -2.56 -19.93 22.09
N LEU A 243 -1.97 -20.32 20.95
CA LEU A 243 -2.70 -20.55 19.70
C LEU A 243 -3.41 -21.91 19.66
N ALA A 244 -2.83 -22.92 20.32
CA ALA A 244 -3.46 -24.21 20.54
C ALA A 244 -4.88 -24.06 21.15
N ASN A 245 -5.04 -23.16 22.12
CA ASN A 245 -6.32 -22.89 22.77
C ASN A 245 -7.34 -22.18 21.87
N ARG A 246 -6.89 -21.36 20.90
CA ARG A 246 -7.78 -20.67 19.94
C ARG A 246 -8.27 -21.57 18.81
N ILE A 247 -7.42 -22.48 18.31
CA ILE A 247 -7.84 -23.45 17.28
C ILE A 247 -8.84 -24.46 17.86
N MET A 248 -8.62 -24.93 19.08
CA MET A 248 -9.53 -25.84 19.77
C MET A 248 -10.92 -25.24 20.05
N THR A 249 -10.99 -23.92 20.30
CA THR A 249 -12.25 -23.20 20.53
C THR A 249 -12.96 -22.81 19.23
N GLY A 250 -12.23 -22.53 18.15
CA GLY A 250 -12.79 -22.27 16.82
C GLY A 250 -13.42 -23.50 16.16
N CYS A 251 -12.84 -24.69 16.36
CA CYS A 251 -13.35 -25.93 15.78
C CYS A 251 -14.68 -26.39 16.42
N ARG A 252 -14.97 -26.00 17.68
CA ARG A 252 -16.25 -26.32 18.33
C ARG A 252 -17.44 -25.51 17.81
N LYS A 253 -17.21 -24.34 17.18
CA LYS A 253 -18.29 -23.49 16.66
C LYS A 253 -18.76 -23.86 15.24
N SER A 254 -18.08 -24.77 14.55
CA SER A 254 -18.45 -25.20 13.19
C SER A 254 -19.00 -26.63 13.13
N LEU A 255 -19.24 -27.26 14.28
CA LEU A 255 -19.87 -28.59 14.41
C LEU A 255 -21.20 -28.54 15.19
N MET A 256 -21.69 -27.33 15.48
CA MET A 256 -23.03 -27.05 15.98
C MET A 256 -23.54 -25.74 15.35
N ALA A 257 -23.77 -25.79 14.04
CA ALA A 257 -24.68 -24.93 13.26
C ALA A 257 -24.75 -25.50 11.84
#